data_AF-A0A6B0YBR5-F1
#
_entry.id   AF-A0A6B0YBR5-F1
#
_cell.length_a   1.000
_cell.length_b   1.000
_cell.length_c   1.000
_cell.angle_alpha   90.00
_cell.angle_beta   90.00
_cell.angle_gamma   90.00
#
_symmetry.space_group_name_H-M   'P 1'
#
loop_
_entity.id
_entity.type
_entity.pdbx_description
1 polymer ?
#
loop_
_entity_poly.entity_id
_entity_poly.type
_entity_poly.pdbx_seq_one_letter_code
_entity_poly.pdbx_strand_id
1 'polypeptide(L)' 'MTKGISHKLTEKQSLQISKLASMPDNEIDTSDIPEVLGWSGATRGLLYRPTEKHKRRVSQRQTPG' A
#
# COMPACT_ATOMS: atom_id res chain seq x y z
N MET A 1 -14.65 -6.29 -15.57
CA MET A 1 -14.44 -5.14 -14.66
C MET A 1 -15.82 -4.67 -14.20
N THR A 2 -16.25 -5.00 -12.98
CA THR A 2 -17.50 -4.46 -12.44
C THR A 2 -17.24 -3.03 -12.00
N LYS A 3 -17.87 -2.06 -12.67
CA LYS A 3 -17.80 -0.65 -12.29
C LYS A 3 -18.43 -0.51 -10.91
N GLY A 4 -17.66 -0.06 -9.92
CA GLY A 4 -18.16 0.14 -8.56
C GLY A 4 -19.38 1.06 -8.58
N ILE A 5 -20.44 0.64 -7.88
CA ILE A 5 -21.66 1.44 -7.72
C ILE A 5 -21.25 2.68 -6.92
N SER A 6 -21.18 3.83 -7.57
CA SER A 6 -20.92 5.11 -6.90
C SER A 6 -22.23 5.58 -6.26
N HIS A 7 -22.39 5.32 -4.97
CA HIS A 7 -23.50 5.88 -4.22
C HIS A 7 -23.35 7.40 -4.13
N LYS A 8 -24.40 8.12 -4.51
CA LYS A 8 -24.45 9.57 -4.39
C LYS A 8 -24.44 9.94 -2.90
N LEU A 9 -23.55 10.87 -2.54
CA LEU A 9 -23.46 11.37 -1.17
C LEU A 9 -24.74 12.10 -0.78
N THR A 10 -25.15 11.94 0.48
CA THR A 10 -26.18 12.79 1.08
C THR A 10 -25.64 14.20 1.28
N GLU A 11 -26.53 15.20 1.35
CA GLU A 11 -26.12 16.60 1.54
C GLU A 11 -25.29 16.81 2.81
N LYS A 12 -25.67 16.11 3.88
CA LYS A 12 -24.94 16.11 5.15
C LYS A 12 -23.51 15.59 4.98
N GLN A 13 -23.33 14.50 4.24
CA GLN A 13 -21.99 13.94 3.98
C GLN A 13 -21.16 14.89 3.12
N SER A 14 -21.73 15.48 2.06
CA SER A 14 -21.00 16.45 1.24
C SER A 14 -20.57 17.69 2.04
N LEU A 15 -21.43 18.17 2.94
CA LEU A 15 -21.12 19.32 3.80
C LEU A 15 -20.02 18.97 4.83
N GLN A 16 -20.07 17.77 5.39
CA GLN A 16 -18.99 17.29 6.27
C GLN A 16 -17.66 17.17 5.53
N ILE A 17 -17.67 16.63 4.30
CA ILE A 17 -16.46 16.51 3.48
C ILE A 17 -15.92 17.90 3.12
N SER A 18 -16.76 18.86 2.71
CA SER A 18 -16.29 20.21 2.39
C SER A 18 -15.73 20.94 3.61
N LYS A 19 -16.33 20.74 4.79
CA LYS A 19 -15.81 21.26 6.06
C LYS A 19 -14.44 20.67 6.37
N LEU A 20 -14.29 19.35 6.29
CA LEU A 20 -13.01 18.66 6.53
C LEU A 20 -11.94 19.07 5.51
N ALA A 21 -12.30 19.23 4.23
CA ALA A 21 -11.36 19.66 3.19
C ALA A 21 -10.89 21.12 3.34
N SER A 22 -11.65 21.94 4.06
CA SER A 22 -11.27 23.34 4.36
C SER A 22 -10.50 23.46 5.67
N MET A 23 -10.41 22.38 6.45
CA MET A 23 -9.69 22.34 7.73
C MET A 23 -8.19 22.31 7.46
N PRO A 24 -7.38 23.16 8.12
CA PRO A 24 -5.94 23.15 7.94
C PRO A 24 -5.31 21.91 8.60
N ASP A 25 -4.20 21.42 8.04
CA ASP A 25 -3.55 20.18 8.48
C ASP A 25 -3.11 20.21 9.96
N ASN A 26 -2.79 21.38 10.49
CA ASN A 26 -2.38 21.57 11.88
C ASN A 26 -3.52 21.41 12.90
N GLU A 27 -4.78 21.48 12.45
CA GLU A 27 -5.94 21.24 13.30
C GLU A 27 -6.34 19.75 13.31
N ILE A 28 -5.72 18.92 12.45
CA ILE A 28 -5.96 17.48 12.44
C ILE A 28 -5.39 16.88 13.72
N ASP A 29 -6.27 16.39 14.58
CA ASP A 29 -5.89 15.67 15.79
C ASP A 29 -5.41 14.26 15.43
N THR A 30 -4.12 14.00 15.65
CA THR A 30 -3.48 12.68 15.46
C THR A 30 -3.05 12.06 16.79
N SER A 31 -3.54 12.57 17.92
CA SER A 31 -3.11 12.11 19.26
C SER A 31 -3.42 10.64 19.52
N ASP A 32 -4.41 10.07 18.83
CA ASP A 32 -4.81 8.67 18.89
C ASP A 32 -3.92 7.75 18.03
N ILE A 33 -3.24 8.30 17.03
CA ILE A 33 -2.36 7.56 16.10
C ILE A 33 -0.94 8.13 16.20
N PRO A 34 -0.18 7.77 17.25
CA PRO A 34 1.19 8.22 17.40
C PRO A 34 2.08 7.67 16.26
N GLU A 35 3.05 8.47 15.83
CA GLU A 35 4.04 8.03 14.84
C GLU A 35 4.88 6.86 15.36
N VAL A 36 4.90 5.75 14.61
CA VAL A 36 5.72 4.58 14.94
C VAL A 36 7.02 4.62 14.13
N LEU A 37 8.10 5.04 14.79
CA LEU A 37 9.45 5.08 14.21
C LEU A 37 10.17 3.73 14.29
N GLY A 38 9.77 2.85 15.21
CA GLY A 38 10.36 1.53 15.41
C GLY A 38 9.72 0.47 14.53
N TRP A 39 10.38 0.12 13.42
CA TRP A 39 9.91 -0.94 12.49
C TRP A 39 10.50 -2.33 12.82
N SER A 40 11.03 -2.51 14.02
CA SER A 40 11.81 -3.69 14.44
C SER A 40 11.04 -5.01 14.31
N GLY A 41 9.70 -4.98 14.30
CA GLY A 41 8.82 -6.14 14.09
C GLY A 41 8.09 -6.17 12.74
N ALA A 42 8.30 -5.17 11.88
CA ALA A 42 7.59 -5.08 10.61
C ALA A 42 8.06 -6.19 9.65
N THR A 43 7.17 -7.11 9.31
CA THR A 43 7.50 -8.25 8.43
C THR A 43 7.05 -7.94 7.00
N ARG A 44 7.99 -7.96 6.05
CA ARG A 44 7.70 -7.87 4.61
C ARG A 44 7.68 -9.27 4.00
N GLY A 45 6.79 -9.51 3.02
CA GLY A 45 6.81 -10.74 2.24
C GLY A 45 6.26 -11.99 2.94
N LEU A 46 5.58 -11.88 4.09
CA LEU A 46 4.99 -13.04 4.79
C LEU A 46 4.03 -13.85 3.90
N LEU A 47 3.32 -13.17 3.00
CA LEU A 47 2.38 -13.78 2.05
C LEU A 47 2.98 -13.98 0.66
N TYR A 48 4.24 -13.60 0.44
CA TYR A 48 4.87 -13.69 -0.88
C TYR A 48 5.25 -15.14 -1.18
N ARG A 49 4.65 -15.69 -2.26
CA ARG A 49 4.96 -17.02 -2.79
C ARG A 49 5.51 -16.86 -4.21
N PRO A 50 6.84 -16.88 -4.40
CA PRO A 50 7.42 -16.79 -5.74
C PRO A 50 7.06 -18.06 -6.53
N THR A 51 6.40 -17.88 -7.67
CA THR A 51 5.95 -18.96 -8.56
C THR A 51 7.03 -19.39 -9.57
N GLU A 52 8.07 -18.58 -9.75
CA GLU A 52 9.08 -18.78 -10.79
C GLU A 52 10.42 -19.23 -10.17
N LYS A 53 10.88 -20.43 -10.54
CA LYS A 53 12.26 -20.88 -10.29
C LYS A 53 13.11 -20.41 -11.46
N HIS A 54 13.99 -19.42 -11.25
CA HIS A 54 15.04 -19.10 -12.20
C HIS A 54 15.94 -20.32 -12.40
N LYS A 55 15.63 -21.14 -13.41
CA LYS A 55 16.48 -22.25 -13.83
C LYS A 55 17.75 -21.64 -14.39
N ARG A 56 18.85 -21.75 -13.63
CA ARG A 56 20.18 -21.49 -14.19
C ARG A 56 20.36 -22.40 -15.39
N ARG A 57 20.41 -21.83 -16.59
CA ARG A 57 20.88 -22.53 -17.79
C ARG A 57 22.36 -22.80 -17.56
N VAL A 58 22.71 -24.02 -17.16
CA VAL A 58 24.10 -24.50 -17.21
C VAL A 58 24.43 -24.65 -18.69
N SER A 59 25.00 -23.61 -19.26
CA SER A 59 25.77 -23.73 -20.49
C SER A 59 26.90 -22.74 -20.39
N GLN A 60 28.09 -23.24 -20.07
CA GLN A 60 29.22 -23.25 -21.00
C GLN A 60 30.25 -24.24 -20.46
N ARG A 61 30.32 -25.44 -21.07
CA ARG A 61 31.56 -26.21 -21.02
C ARG A 61 32.50 -25.49 -21.95
N GLN A 62 33.50 -24.79 -21.41
CA GLN A 62 34.70 -24.47 -22.16
C GLN A 62 35.47 -25.78 -22.35
N THR A 63 35.61 -26.20 -23.59
CA THR A 63 36.53 -27.28 -23.99
C THR A 63 37.91 -26.66 -24.20
N PRO A 64 39.00 -27.24 -23.68
CA PRO A 64 40.35 -26.91 -24.15
C PRO A 64 40.74 -27.87 -25.28
N GLY A 65 41.42 -27.36 -26.31
CA GLY A 65 41.95 -28.11 -27.44
C GLY A 65 42.21 -27.21 -28.63
#